data_AF-A0A921E6A5-F1
#
_entry.id   AF-A0A921E6A5-F1
#
_cell.length_a   1.000
_cell.length_b   1.000
_cell.length_c   1.000
_cell.angle_alpha   90.00
_cell.angle_beta   90.00
_cell.angle_gamma   90.00
#
_symmetry.space_group_name_H-M   'P 1'
#
loop_
_entity.id
_entity.type
_entity.pdbx_description
1 polymer ?
#
loop_
_entity_poly.entity_id
_entity_poly.type
_entity_poly.pdbx_seq_one_letter_code
_entity_poly.pdbx_strand_id
1 'polypeptide(L)'
;MADTKTLTGLNYSPAMDEKTHEQTYRGFVRFVEIGTVTVLCWVVALAIGGLREAWITAIVGVLVSWAAAAVGAFVPAIGWKAQAFVFAALLLILAFG
;
A
#
# COMPACT_ATOMS: atom_id res chain seq x y z
N MET A 1 7.75 14.88 -14.99
CA MET A 1 8.63 14.59 -16.13
C MET A 1 9.51 15.81 -16.34
N ALA A 2 10.82 15.68 -16.31
CA ALA A 2 11.67 16.80 -16.71
C ALA A 2 11.54 16.95 -18.23
N ASP A 3 10.99 18.08 -18.68
CA ASP A 3 10.86 18.39 -20.09
C ASP A 3 12.26 18.61 -20.68
N THR A 4 12.75 17.65 -21.48
CA THR A 4 14.09 17.69 -22.07
C THR A 4 14.14 18.47 -23.37
N LYS A 5 13.03 19.08 -23.82
CA LYS A 5 12.98 19.87 -25.05
C LYS A 5 13.94 21.06 -25.07
N THR A 6 14.47 21.48 -23.92
CA THR A 6 15.38 22.62 -23.78
C THR A 6 16.85 22.24 -23.55
N LEU A 7 17.19 20.94 -23.46
CA LEU A 7 18.57 20.48 -23.21
C LEU A 7 19.18 19.90 -24.48
N THR A 8 19.58 20.78 -25.41
CA THR A 8 20.39 20.41 -26.57
C THR A 8 21.73 19.81 -26.12
N GLY A 9 21.89 18.49 -26.27
CA GLY A 9 23.16 17.79 -26.02
C GLY A 9 23.10 16.65 -25.00
N LEU A 10 22.05 16.56 -24.18
CA LEU A 10 21.82 15.39 -23.31
C LEU A 10 20.96 14.38 -24.06
N ASN A 11 21.57 13.64 -24.98
CA ASN A 11 20.94 12.45 -25.54
C ASN A 11 20.73 11.45 -24.40
N TYR A 12 19.48 11.07 -24.18
CA TYR A 12 19.11 9.95 -23.32
C TYR A 12 19.94 8.73 -23.76
N SER A 13 20.85 8.28 -22.90
CA SER A 13 21.81 7.24 -23.25
C SER A 13 21.07 5.89 -23.45
N PRO A 14 21.43 5.07 -24.45
CA PRO A 14 20.86 3.73 -24.63
C PRO A 14 20.98 2.80 -23.41
N ALA A 15 21.84 3.17 -22.45
CA ALA A 15 21.98 2.49 -21.16
C ALA A 15 20.84 2.78 -20.15
N MET A 16 20.01 3.79 -20.41
CA MET A 16 18.78 4.08 -19.67
C MET A 16 17.62 3.46 -20.44
N ASP A 17 17.22 2.23 -20.12
CA ASP A 17 16.00 1.66 -20.71
C ASP A 17 14.77 2.26 -20.00
N GLU A 18 14.18 3.28 -20.64
CA GLU A 18 12.99 4.00 -20.16
C GLU A 18 11.86 3.05 -19.73
N LYS A 19 11.64 1.97 -20.47
CA LYS A 19 10.54 1.02 -20.19
C LYS A 19 10.75 0.29 -18.87
N THR A 20 11.98 -0.17 -18.62
CA THR A 20 12.34 -0.84 -17.36
C THR A 20 12.26 0.13 -16.17
N HIS A 21 12.66 1.38 -16.37
CA HIS A 21 12.52 2.44 -15.35
C HIS A 21 11.05 2.69 -15.00
N GLU A 22 10.18 2.88 -16.01
CA GLU A 22 8.76 3.11 -15.79
C GLU A 22 8.06 1.93 -15.11
N GLN A 23 8.40 0.70 -15.53
CA GLN A 23 7.85 -0.51 -14.93
C GLN A 23 8.22 -0.61 -13.44
N THR A 24 9.48 -0.34 -13.11
CA THR A 24 9.96 -0.35 -11.73
C THR A 24 9.29 0.75 -10.90
N TYR A 25 9.15 1.96 -11.45
CA TYR A 25 8.47 3.07 -10.78
C TYR A 25 7.00 2.73 -10.48
N ARG A 26 6.27 2.16 -11.44
CA ARG A 26 4.88 1.72 -11.23
C ARG A 26 4.77 0.65 -10.15
N GLY A 27 5.71 -0.31 -10.13
CA GLY A 27 5.81 -1.31 -9.08
C GLY A 27 6.07 -0.69 -7.70
N PHE A 28 7.00 0.25 -7.62
CA PHE A 28 7.33 0.98 -6.40
C PHE A 28 6.14 1.77 -5.86
N VAL A 29 5.46 2.57 -6.69
CA VAL A 29 4.29 3.36 -6.28
C VAL A 29 3.21 2.45 -5.71
N ARG A 30 2.91 1.34 -6.41
CA ARG A 30 1.91 0.37 -5.93
C ARG A 30 2.31 -0.30 -4.62
N PHE A 31 3.59 -0.64 -4.46
CA PHE A 31 4.10 -1.21 -3.20
C PHE A 31 3.92 -0.22 -2.04
N VAL A 32 4.27 1.06 -2.24
CA VAL A 32 4.15 2.10 -1.22
C VAL A 32 2.68 2.37 -0.88
N GLU A 33 1.78 2.41 -1.87
CA GLU A 33 0.34 2.56 -1.64
C GLU A 33 -0.21 1.44 -0.75
N ILE A 34 0.05 0.18 -1.09
CA ILE A 34 -0.42 -0.97 -0.31
C ILE A 34 0.25 -1.00 1.07
N GLY A 35 1.57 -0.79 1.13
CA GLY A 35 2.35 -0.81 2.36
C GLY A 35 1.90 0.26 3.36
N THR A 36 1.62 1.48 2.88
CA THR A 36 1.15 2.58 3.72
C THR A 36 -0.18 2.22 4.41
N VAL A 37 -1.16 1.74 3.65
CA VAL A 37 -2.46 1.35 4.22
C VAL A 37 -2.31 0.14 5.15
N THR A 38 -1.37 -0.77 4.88
CA THR A 38 -1.08 -1.91 5.75
C THR A 38 -0.57 -1.49 7.12
N VAL A 39 0.36 -0.54 7.17
CA VAL A 39 0.86 -0.01 8.44
C VAL A 39 -0.26 0.69 9.21
N LEU A 40 -1.13 1.45 8.53
CA LEU A 40 -2.31 2.06 9.16
C LEU A 40 -3.25 1.01 9.77
N CYS A 41 -3.51 -0.11 9.08
CA CYS A 41 -4.27 -1.22 9.63
C CYS A 41 -3.64 -1.77 10.93
N TRP A 42 -2.31 -1.90 10.98
CA TRP A 42 -1.63 -2.39 12.19
C TRP A 42 -1.73 -1.41 13.35
N VAL A 43 -1.59 -0.10 13.09
CA VAL A 43 -1.77 0.94 14.11
C VAL A 43 -3.19 0.89 14.69
N VAL A 44 -4.21 0.77 13.83
CA VAL A 44 -5.61 0.66 14.28
C VAL A 44 -5.86 -0.66 15.03
N ALA A 45 -5.29 -1.78 14.58
CA ALA A 45 -5.38 -3.04 15.29
C ALA A 45 -4.77 -2.97 16.70
N LEU A 46 -3.59 -2.34 16.83
CA LEU A 46 -2.98 -2.08 18.14
C LEU A 46 -3.85 -1.16 19.00
N ALA A 47 -4.49 -0.14 18.42
CA ALA A 47 -5.43 0.70 19.14
C ALA A 47 -6.66 -0.06 19.64
N ILE A 48 -7.21 -0.99 18.84
CA ILE A 48 -8.30 -1.89 19.27
C ILE A 48 -7.84 -2.76 20.45
N GLY A 49 -6.64 -3.35 20.36
CA GLY A 49 -6.07 -4.15 21.45
C GLY A 49 -5.87 -3.33 22.73
N GLY A 50 -5.23 -2.17 22.63
CA GLY A 50 -4.85 -1.36 23.81
C GLY A 50 -5.97 -0.52 24.42
N LEU A 51 -6.94 -0.02 23.62
CA LEU A 51 -8.02 0.82 24.15
C LEU A 51 -9.26 0.01 24.56
N ARG A 52 -9.49 -1.14 23.93
CA ARG A 52 -10.66 -1.99 24.17
C ARG A 52 -10.34 -3.34 24.80
N GLU A 53 -9.05 -3.61 25.10
CA GLU A 53 -8.55 -4.91 25.57
C GLU A 53 -8.90 -6.09 24.63
N ALA A 54 -9.23 -5.79 23.37
CA ALA A 54 -9.72 -6.76 22.38
C ALA A 54 -8.57 -7.37 21.57
N TRP A 55 -7.61 -7.99 22.26
CA TRP A 55 -6.36 -8.48 21.67
C TRP A 55 -6.54 -9.56 20.60
N ILE A 56 -7.53 -10.45 20.76
CA ILE A 56 -7.84 -11.47 19.75
C ILE A 56 -8.30 -10.80 18.44
N THR A 57 -9.20 -9.82 18.54
CA THR A 57 -9.67 -9.02 17.40
C THR A 57 -8.52 -8.27 16.73
N ALA A 58 -7.60 -7.72 17.51
CA ALA A 58 -6.40 -7.06 16.99
C ALA A 58 -5.51 -8.03 16.18
N ILE A 59 -5.24 -9.23 16.70
CA ILE A 59 -4.45 -10.26 16.00
C ILE A 59 -5.12 -10.66 14.69
N VAL A 60 -6.42 -10.92 14.72
CA VAL A 60 -7.19 -11.25 13.51
C VAL A 60 -7.13 -10.10 12.50
N GLY A 61 -7.24 -8.86 12.96
CA GLY A 61 -7.12 -7.66 12.12
C GLY A 61 -5.78 -7.57 11.38
N VAL A 62 -4.67 -7.89 12.05
CA VAL A 62 -3.33 -7.93 11.43
C VAL A 62 -3.24 -9.04 10.37
N LEU A 63 -3.74 -10.24 10.68
CA LEU A 63 -3.71 -11.37 9.75
C LEU A 63 -4.56 -11.10 8.49
N VAL A 64 -5.76 -10.55 8.66
CA VAL A 64 -6.63 -10.16 7.56
C VAL A 64 -5.99 -9.04 6.73
N SER A 65 -5.34 -8.08 7.37
CA SER A 65 -4.56 -7.02 6.71
C SER A 65 -3.42 -7.59 5.85
N TRP A 66 -2.71 -8.63 6.30
CA TRP A 66 -1.68 -9.30 5.48
C TRP A 66 -2.28 -10.01 4.27
N ALA A 67 -3.38 -10.74 4.46
CA ALA A 67 -4.06 -11.41 3.37
C ALA A 67 -4.55 -10.42 2.31
N ALA A 68 -5.17 -9.32 2.73
CA ALA A 68 -5.65 -8.26 1.84
C ALA A 68 -4.50 -7.53 1.12
N ALA A 69 -3.37 -7.28 1.80
CA ALA A 69 -2.17 -6.71 1.17
C ALA A 69 -1.60 -7.65 0.11
N ALA A 70 -1.52 -8.96 0.39
CA ALA A 70 -1.08 -9.96 -0.57
C ALA A 70 -2.00 -10.00 -1.80
N VAL A 71 -3.32 -10.03 -1.61
CA VAL A 71 -4.29 -9.96 -2.71
C VAL A 71 -4.11 -8.67 -3.52
N GLY A 72 -3.97 -7.53 -2.84
CA GLY A 72 -3.72 -6.24 -3.47
C GLY A 72 -2.41 -6.19 -4.27
N ALA A 73 -1.39 -6.95 -3.86
CA ALA A 73 -0.11 -7.06 -4.57
C ALA A 73 -0.18 -7.99 -5.79
N PHE A 74 -0.85 -9.13 -5.69
CA PHE A 74 -0.93 -10.11 -6.78
C PHE A 74 -2.06 -9.83 -7.79
N VAL A 75 -3.07 -9.04 -7.43
CA VAL A 75 -4.22 -8.72 -8.31
C VAL A 75 -4.25 -7.22 -8.64
N PRO A 76 -3.67 -6.79 -9.79
CA PRO A 76 -3.60 -5.38 -10.19
C PRO A 76 -4.94 -4.66 -10.26
N ALA A 77 -6.00 -5.38 -10.65
CA ALA A 77 -7.35 -4.83 -10.74
C ALA A 77 -7.91 -4.40 -9.37
N ILE A 78 -7.44 -5.01 -8.28
CA ILE A 78 -7.87 -4.70 -6.90
C ILE A 78 -6.95 -3.63 -6.32
N GLY A 79 -5.63 -3.82 -6.41
CA GLY A 79 -4.64 -2.88 -5.90
C GLY A 79 -4.83 -2.54 -4.42
N TRP A 80 -4.74 -1.26 -4.07
CA TRP A 80 -4.87 -0.76 -2.69
C TRP A 80 -6.29 -0.89 -2.10
N LYS A 81 -7.32 -1.11 -2.94
CA LYS A 81 -8.73 -1.10 -2.50
C LYS A 81 -9.06 -2.21 -1.51
N ALA A 82 -8.48 -3.40 -1.67
CA ALA A 82 -8.64 -4.47 -0.70
C ALA A 82 -8.15 -4.04 0.69
N GLN A 83 -7.00 -3.35 0.74
CA GLN A 83 -6.43 -2.89 1.99
C GLN A 83 -7.22 -1.74 2.60
N ALA A 84 -7.75 -0.84 1.79
CA ALA A 84 -8.62 0.23 2.26
C ALA A 84 -9.93 -0.29 2.86
N PHE A 85 -10.48 -1.38 2.32
CA PHE A 85 -11.66 -2.02 2.89
C PHE A 85 -11.38 -2.58 4.30
N VAL A 86 -10.25 -3.27 4.48
CA VAL A 86 -9.83 -3.77 5.80
C VAL A 86 -9.60 -2.61 6.76
N PHE A 87 -8.93 -1.55 6.30
CA PHE A 87 -8.70 -0.35 7.11
C PHE A 87 -10.02 0.28 7.59
N ALA A 88 -10.98 0.46 6.70
CA ALA A 88 -12.31 0.98 7.05
C ALA A 88 -13.05 0.07 8.05
N ALA A 89 -12.98 -1.25 7.86
CA ALA A 89 -13.58 -2.20 8.79
C ALA A 89 -12.95 -2.11 10.20
N LEU A 90 -11.62 -2.00 10.29
CA LEU A 90 -10.92 -1.83 11.56
C LEU A 90 -11.28 -0.50 12.23
N LEU A 91 -11.43 0.59 11.47
CA LEU A 91 -11.90 1.86 12.01
C LEU A 91 -13.33 1.76 12.57
N LEU A 92 -14.22 1.04 11.89
CA LEU A 92 -15.58 0.81 12.38
C LEU A 92 -15.57 -0.02 13.67
N ILE A 93 -14.75 -1.06 13.75
CA ILE A 93 -14.57 -1.85 14.98
C ILE A 93 -14.01 -0.97 16.10
N LEU A 94 -13.02 -0.13 15.80
CA LEU A 94 -12.48 0.79 16.81
C LEU A 94 -13.52 1.81 17.28
N ALA A 95 -14.37 2.32 16.39
CA ALA A 95 -15.37 3.33 16.73
C ALA A 95 -16.57 2.76 17.50
N PHE A 96 -17.03 1.56 17.15
CA PHE A 96 -18.33 1.02 17.61
C PHE A 96 -18.28 -0.34 18.31
N GLY A 97 -17.16 -1.06 18.22
CA GLY A 97 -16.97 -2.35 18.90
C GLY A 97 -16.65 -2.19 20.37
#